data_AF-A0A5N6DCS6-F1
#
_entry.id   AF-A0A5N6DCS6-F1
#
_cell.length_a   1.000
_cell.length_b   1.000
_cell.length_c   1.000
_cell.angle_alpha   90.00
_cell.angle_beta   90.00
_cell.angle_gamma   90.00
#
_symmetry.space_group_name_H-M   'P 1'
#
loop_
_entity.id
_entity.type
_entity.pdbx_description
1 polymer ?
#
loop_
_entity_poly.entity_id
_entity_poly.type
_entity_poly.pdbx_seq_one_letter_code
_entity_poly.pdbx_strand_id
1 'polypeptide(L)'
;MKFISVIALLAPAVLAAPQTATESGWIGLIQEKCPDLPEQCLNFAKEAHAPAFDIVAAAKAKQILPTCDPAYLECIHNMSDDTDTPSTTPNPIPCVLQIAPDHFKYFLDPDSAEIPIPRNQNCPLRELHRAAHVELGPLA
;
A
#
# COMPACT_ATOMS: atom_id res chain seq x y z
N MET A 1 53.98 -3.53 8.76
CA MET A 1 52.83 -3.29 7.86
C MET A 1 51.59 -3.19 8.74
N LYS A 2 50.94 -2.01 8.81
CA LYS A 2 49.72 -1.79 9.61
C LYS A 2 48.55 -1.70 8.61
N PHE A 3 47.72 -2.73 8.57
CA PHE A 3 46.49 -2.75 7.79
C PHE A 3 45.43 -1.95 8.56
N ILE A 4 45.17 -0.72 8.12
CA ILE A 4 44.01 0.04 8.58
C ILE A 4 42.82 -0.51 7.80
N SER A 5 42.05 -1.37 8.47
CA SER A 5 40.80 -1.92 7.97
C SER A 5 39.76 -0.78 7.92
N VAL A 6 39.55 -0.22 6.73
CA VAL A 6 38.45 0.71 6.48
C VAL A 6 37.24 -0.15 6.15
N ILE A 7 36.52 -0.57 7.19
CA ILE A 7 35.12 -1.01 7.01
C ILE A 7 34.33 0.29 6.82
N ALA A 8 34.26 0.74 5.58
CA ALA A 8 33.27 1.70 5.17
C ALA A 8 31.90 1.04 5.40
N LEU A 9 31.21 1.46 6.45
CA LEU A 9 29.78 1.21 6.64
C LEU A 9 29.05 1.79 5.41
N LEU A 10 28.90 0.97 4.38
CA LEU A 10 27.87 1.13 3.37
C LEU A 10 26.55 0.73 4.05
N ALA A 11 26.05 1.61 4.91
CA ALA A 11 24.65 1.61 5.24
C ALA A 11 23.89 1.73 3.90
N PRO A 12 22.90 0.88 3.60
CA PRO A 12 22.10 1.04 2.40
C PRO A 12 21.42 2.39 2.48
N ALA A 13 21.92 3.37 1.71
CA ALA A 13 21.28 4.67 1.51
C ALA A 13 19.90 4.56 0.80
N VAL A 14 19.45 3.32 0.54
CA VAL A 14 18.19 2.98 -0.11
C VAL A 14 16.98 3.19 0.81
N LEU A 15 17.16 3.13 2.15
CA LEU A 15 16.07 3.38 3.11
C LEU A 15 15.77 4.86 3.39
N ALA A 16 16.50 5.78 2.74
CA ALA A 16 16.38 7.22 2.98
C ALA A 16 16.03 8.01 1.71
N ALA A 17 15.41 7.37 0.70
CA ALA A 17 14.64 8.15 -0.26
C ALA A 17 13.48 8.77 0.53
N PRO A 18 13.40 10.10 0.67
CA PRO A 18 12.17 10.70 1.11
C PRO A 18 11.17 10.30 0.03
N GLN A 19 10.19 9.47 0.37
CA GLN A 19 9.01 9.29 -0.47
C GLN A 19 8.39 10.69 -0.55
N THR A 20 8.83 11.45 -1.55
CA THR A 20 8.55 12.87 -1.66
C THR A 20 7.04 12.97 -1.76
N ALA A 21 6.49 13.72 -0.82
CA ALA A 21 5.07 14.06 -0.69
C ALA A 21 4.56 14.93 -1.86
N THR A 22 5.00 14.67 -3.09
CA THR A 22 4.75 15.46 -4.28
C THR A 22 4.52 14.54 -5.49
N GLU A 23 3.25 14.40 -5.86
CA GLU A 23 2.72 14.14 -7.20
C GLU A 23 3.07 12.81 -7.92
N SER A 24 4.01 11.97 -7.46
CA SER A 24 4.56 10.84 -8.27
C SER A 24 4.54 9.44 -7.64
N GLY A 25 4.06 9.28 -6.40
CA GLY A 25 3.91 7.97 -5.73
C GLY A 25 2.45 7.53 -5.56
N TRP A 26 2.17 6.62 -4.62
CA TRP A 26 0.83 6.12 -4.28
C TRP A 26 -0.30 7.16 -4.31
N ILE A 27 -0.09 8.33 -3.70
CA ILE A 27 -1.12 9.38 -3.62
C ILE A 27 -1.37 10.05 -4.97
N GLY A 28 -0.32 10.30 -5.75
CA GLY A 28 -0.45 10.88 -7.08
C GLY A 28 -1.23 9.94 -8.00
N LEU A 29 -0.90 8.64 -7.95
CA LEU A 29 -1.62 7.62 -8.71
C LEU A 29 -3.09 7.54 -8.33
N ILE A 30 -3.43 7.53 -7.03
CA ILE A 30 -4.83 7.53 -6.60
C ILE A 30 -5.56 8.77 -7.09
N GLN A 31 -4.95 9.95 -6.99
CA GLN A 31 -5.59 11.19 -7.45
C GLN A 31 -5.78 11.22 -8.97
N GLU A 32 -4.89 10.59 -9.73
CA GLU A 32 -5.00 10.46 -11.19
C GLU A 32 -6.09 9.45 -11.58
N LYS A 33 -6.03 8.23 -11.03
CA LYS A 33 -6.90 7.11 -11.43
C LYS A 33 -8.28 7.15 -10.77
N CYS A 34 -8.38 7.84 -9.64
CA CYS A 34 -9.55 7.83 -8.77
C CYS A 34 -9.84 9.25 -8.24
N PRO A 35 -10.10 10.23 -9.13
CA PRO A 35 -10.25 11.64 -8.75
C PRO A 35 -11.46 11.88 -7.83
N ASP A 36 -12.46 11.00 -7.89
CA ASP A 36 -13.68 11.08 -7.08
C ASP A 36 -13.58 10.31 -5.75
N LEU A 37 -12.40 9.81 -5.37
CA LEU A 37 -12.21 9.11 -4.10
C LEU A 37 -12.52 10.07 -2.92
N PRO A 38 -13.48 9.74 -2.03
CA PRO A 38 -13.83 10.63 -0.93
C PRO A 38 -12.63 10.94 -0.04
N GLU A 39 -12.51 12.18 0.44
CA GLU A 39 -11.36 12.64 1.21
C GLU A 39 -11.11 11.79 2.47
N GLN A 40 -12.18 11.32 3.13
CA GLN A 40 -12.08 10.41 4.28
C GLN A 40 -11.37 9.10 3.91
N CYS A 41 -11.64 8.55 2.72
CA CYS A 41 -11.03 7.33 2.23
C CYS A 41 -9.58 7.56 1.84
N LEU A 42 -9.29 8.66 1.13
CA LEU A 42 -7.91 9.05 0.82
C LEU A 42 -7.07 9.24 2.10
N ASN A 43 -7.64 9.88 3.13
CA ASN A 43 -6.94 10.11 4.39
C ASN A 43 -6.69 8.80 5.16
N PHE A 44 -7.65 7.86 5.15
CA PHE A 44 -7.42 6.56 5.76
C PHE A 44 -6.39 5.72 4.99
N ALA A 45 -6.40 5.77 3.66
CA ALA A 45 -5.38 5.13 2.83
C ALA A 45 -3.97 5.69 3.12
N LYS A 46 -3.84 7.01 3.29
CA LYS A 46 -2.60 7.67 3.74
C LYS A 46 -2.19 7.21 5.13
N GLU A 47 -3.13 7.14 6.07
CA GLU A 47 -2.86 6.69 7.44
C GLU A 47 -2.37 5.24 7.46
N ALA A 48 -2.98 4.35 6.66
CA ALA A 48 -2.60 2.94 6.56
C ALA A 48 -1.22 2.70 5.96
N HIS A 49 -0.69 3.64 5.18
CA HIS A 49 0.67 3.62 4.63
C HIS A 49 1.70 4.32 5.53
N ALA A 50 1.27 4.98 6.61
CA ALA A 50 2.20 5.69 7.48
C ALA A 50 3.09 4.70 8.24
N PRO A 51 4.40 4.99 8.43
CA PRO A 51 5.31 4.12 9.19
C PRO A 51 4.86 3.82 10.63
N ALA A 52 4.03 4.69 11.21
CA ALA A 52 3.50 4.55 12.56
C ALA A 52 2.13 3.85 12.62
N PHE A 53 1.63 3.29 11.52
CA PHE A 53 0.35 2.61 11.49
C PHE A 53 0.40 1.33 12.33
N ASP A 54 -0.33 1.33 13.43
CA ASP A 54 -0.35 0.24 14.41
C ASP A 54 -1.76 -0.34 14.58
N ILE A 55 -1.90 -1.29 15.50
CA ILE A 55 -3.18 -1.95 15.78
C ILE A 55 -4.26 -0.98 16.29
N VAL A 56 -3.87 0.12 16.95
CA VAL A 56 -4.82 1.13 17.48
C VAL A 56 -5.36 1.96 16.32
N ALA A 57 -4.50 2.40 15.40
CA ALA A 57 -4.91 3.06 14.17
C ALA A 57 -5.77 2.14 13.28
N ALA A 58 -5.36 0.87 13.14
CA ALA A 58 -6.09 -0.13 12.37
C ALA A 58 -7.49 -0.42 12.92
N ALA A 59 -7.76 -0.19 14.20
CA ALA A 59 -9.09 -0.37 14.77
C ALA A 59 -10.16 0.52 14.10
N LYS A 60 -9.76 1.69 13.55
CA LYS A 60 -10.64 2.58 12.78
C LYS A 60 -11.19 1.92 11.52
N ALA A 61 -10.49 0.92 10.96
CA ALA A 61 -10.89 0.21 9.75
C ALA A 61 -12.32 -0.35 9.85
N LYS A 62 -12.74 -0.79 11.04
CA LYS A 62 -14.11 -1.29 11.29
C LYS A 62 -15.21 -0.27 11.01
N GLN A 63 -14.90 1.02 11.17
CA GLN A 63 -15.86 2.11 10.98
C GLN A 63 -15.72 2.73 9.58
N ILE A 64 -14.50 2.78 9.05
CA ILE A 64 -14.21 3.49 7.80
C ILE A 64 -14.40 2.59 6.57
N LEU A 65 -13.92 1.35 6.61
CA LEU A 65 -13.93 0.48 5.44
C LEU A 65 -15.34 0.21 4.88
N PRO A 66 -16.40 -0.01 5.68
CA PRO A 66 -17.74 -0.20 5.12
C PRO A 66 -18.22 0.96 4.23
N THR A 67 -17.76 2.19 4.49
CA THR A 67 -18.07 3.37 3.67
C THR A 67 -17.10 3.55 2.50
N CYS A 68 -15.83 3.19 2.69
CA CYS A 68 -14.78 3.42 1.69
C CYS A 68 -14.54 2.26 0.72
N ASP A 69 -14.92 1.04 1.10
CA ASP A 69 -14.72 -0.18 0.31
C ASP A 69 -15.30 -0.06 -1.11
N PRO A 70 -16.52 0.45 -1.33
CA PRO A 70 -17.03 0.64 -2.70
C PRO A 70 -16.16 1.57 -3.54
N ALA A 71 -15.65 2.65 -2.95
CA ALA A 71 -14.81 3.62 -3.66
C ALA A 71 -13.41 3.06 -3.94
N TYR A 72 -12.84 2.26 -3.02
CA TYR A 72 -11.59 1.54 -3.28
C TYR A 72 -11.76 0.50 -4.38
N LEU A 73 -12.89 -0.22 -4.42
CA LEU A 73 -13.18 -1.19 -5.47
C LEU A 73 -13.31 -0.53 -6.84
N GLU A 74 -14.04 0.59 -6.92
CA GLU A 74 -14.13 1.38 -8.15
C GLU A 74 -12.75 1.87 -8.60
N CYS A 75 -11.94 2.34 -7.64
CA CYS A 75 -10.58 2.76 -7.89
C CYS A 75 -9.69 1.62 -8.44
N ILE A 76 -9.80 0.41 -7.88
CA ILE A 76 -9.10 -0.79 -8.38
C ILE A 76 -9.50 -1.09 -9.83
N HIS A 77 -10.79 -1.04 -10.17
CA HIS A 77 -11.25 -1.30 -11.54
C HIS A 77 -10.73 -0.27 -12.56
N ASN A 78 -10.39 0.95 -12.12
CA ASN A 78 -9.75 1.95 -12.99
C ASN A 78 -8.25 1.69 -13.20
N MET A 79 -7.65 0.83 -12.38
CA MET A 79 -6.21 0.53 -12.37
C MET A 79 -5.89 -0.86 -12.90
N SER A 80 -6.80 -1.82 -12.76
CA SER A 80 -6.56 -3.22 -13.12
C SER A 80 -7.80 -3.86 -13.74
N ASP A 81 -7.57 -4.70 -14.74
CA ASP A 81 -8.57 -5.58 -15.33
C ASP A 81 -8.81 -6.86 -14.48
N ASP A 82 -8.15 -7.00 -13.32
CA ASP A 82 -8.30 -8.17 -12.44
C ASP A 82 -9.74 -8.29 -11.93
N THR A 83 -10.38 -9.40 -12.31
CA THR A 83 -11.76 -9.72 -11.91
C THR A 83 -11.87 -10.35 -10.52
N ASP A 84 -10.74 -10.66 -9.88
CA ASP A 84 -10.70 -11.26 -8.55
C ASP A 84 -10.90 -10.20 -7.46
N THR A 85 -12.11 -9.65 -7.45
CA THR A 85 -12.51 -8.56 -6.55
C THR A 85 -12.38 -9.00 -5.08
N PRO A 86 -11.66 -8.24 -4.24
CA PRO A 86 -11.46 -8.58 -2.84
C PRO A 86 -12.79 -8.69 -2.11
N SER A 87 -12.82 -9.52 -1.06
CA SER A 87 -14.03 -9.64 -0.25
C SER A 87 -14.20 -8.41 0.64
N THR A 88 -15.44 -7.95 0.80
CA THR A 88 -15.82 -6.93 1.79
C THR A 88 -16.22 -7.55 3.15
N THR A 89 -16.17 -8.89 3.26
CA THR A 89 -16.46 -9.64 4.49
C THR A 89 -15.29 -10.03 5.41
N PRO A 90 -13.99 -9.89 5.06
CA PRO A 90 -12.91 -10.23 5.98
C PRO A 90 -12.85 -9.25 7.15
N ASN A 91 -12.20 -9.69 8.23
CA ASN A 91 -11.97 -8.83 9.38
C ASN A 91 -11.09 -7.63 8.94
N PRO A 92 -11.59 -6.39 9.03
CA PRO A 92 -10.94 -5.24 8.42
C PRO A 92 -9.60 -4.90 9.06
N ILE A 93 -9.43 -5.17 10.37
CA ILE A 93 -8.21 -4.87 11.13
C ILE A 93 -7.00 -5.69 10.64
N PRO A 94 -7.03 -7.04 10.67
CA PRO A 94 -5.90 -7.82 10.21
C PRO A 94 -5.61 -7.60 8.73
N CYS A 95 -6.61 -7.24 7.91
CA CYS A 95 -6.38 -6.94 6.50
C CYS A 95 -5.51 -5.68 6.32
N VAL A 96 -5.89 -4.55 6.92
CA VAL A 96 -5.12 -3.30 6.75
C VAL A 96 -3.73 -3.39 7.37
N LEU A 97 -3.55 -4.21 8.42
CA LEU A 97 -2.24 -4.48 9.01
C LEU A 97 -1.30 -5.25 8.07
N GLN A 98 -1.81 -5.85 6.97
CA GLN A 98 -0.95 -6.47 5.97
C GLN A 98 -0.35 -5.48 4.97
N ILE A 99 -0.78 -4.21 4.94
CA ILE A 99 -0.25 -3.22 3.98
C ILE A 99 1.25 -2.99 4.19
N ALA A 100 1.70 -2.85 5.44
CA ALA A 100 3.13 -2.70 5.72
C ALA A 100 3.99 -3.91 5.29
N PRO A 101 3.69 -5.17 5.69
CA PRO A 101 4.47 -6.32 5.23
C PRO A 101 4.36 -6.55 3.72
N ASP A 102 3.22 -6.26 3.09
CA ASP A 102 3.07 -6.29 1.65
C ASP A 102 3.94 -5.24 0.96
N HIS A 103 3.99 -4.01 1.47
CA HIS A 103 4.84 -2.94 0.94
C HIS A 103 6.31 -3.36 0.93
N PHE A 104 6.80 -3.97 2.02
CA PHE A 104 8.17 -4.52 2.04
C PHE A 104 8.36 -5.67 1.05
N LYS A 105 7.38 -6.57 0.93
CA LYS A 105 7.42 -7.67 -0.03
C LYS A 105 7.53 -7.14 -1.46
N TYR A 106 6.66 -6.22 -1.87
CA TYR A 106 6.63 -5.66 -3.22
C TYR A 106 7.81 -4.73 -3.51
N PHE A 107 8.37 -4.07 -2.50
CA PHE A 107 9.61 -3.32 -2.66
C PHE A 107 10.82 -4.23 -2.94
N LEU A 108 10.90 -5.38 -2.26
CA LEU A 108 12.01 -6.33 -2.42
C LEU A 108 11.85 -7.27 -3.61
N ASP A 109 10.61 -7.58 -3.99
CA ASP A 109 10.23 -8.47 -5.08
C ASP A 109 9.01 -7.88 -5.84
N PRO A 110 9.24 -6.91 -6.75
CA PRO A 110 8.15 -6.20 -7.43
C PRO A 110 7.21 -7.09 -8.22
N ASP A 111 7.76 -8.12 -8.89
CA ASP A 111 6.97 -9.07 -9.69
C ASP A 111 5.95 -9.82 -8.83
N SER A 112 6.17 -9.94 -7.52
CA SER A 112 5.22 -10.57 -6.62
C SER A 112 3.93 -9.77 -6.40
N ALA A 113 3.88 -8.49 -6.81
CA ALA A 113 2.66 -7.69 -6.83
C ALA A 113 1.71 -8.14 -7.94
N GLU A 114 2.19 -8.76 -9.03
CA GLU A 114 1.36 -9.28 -10.13
C GLU A 114 0.53 -10.50 -9.73
N ILE A 115 0.80 -11.09 -8.57
CA ILE A 115 0.07 -12.25 -8.05
C ILE A 115 -1.10 -11.74 -7.19
N PRO A 116 -2.37 -11.97 -7.58
CA PRO A 116 -3.52 -11.50 -6.82
C PRO A 116 -3.53 -12.08 -5.39
N ILE A 117 -3.91 -11.25 -4.42
CA ILE A 117 -4.05 -11.72 -3.03
C ILE A 117 -5.34 -12.56 -2.94
N PRO A 118 -5.30 -13.77 -2.36
CA PRO A 118 -6.47 -14.61 -2.22
C PRO A 118 -7.65 -13.85 -1.60
N ARG A 119 -8.82 -13.95 -2.24
CA ARG A 119 -10.02 -13.15 -1.90
C ARG A 119 -10.41 -13.17 -0.42
N ASN A 120 -10.21 -14.30 0.27
CA ASN A 120 -10.53 -14.46 1.70
C ASN A 120 -9.48 -13.87 2.67
N GLN A 121 -8.35 -13.40 2.14
CA GLN A 121 -7.25 -12.75 2.87
C GLN A 121 -7.10 -11.28 2.47
N ASN A 122 -7.97 -10.79 1.59
CA ASN A 122 -7.84 -9.49 0.97
C ASN A 122 -9.01 -8.58 1.33
N CYS A 123 -8.79 -7.27 1.31
CA CYS A 123 -9.83 -6.25 1.43
C CYS A 123 -9.52 -5.14 0.42
N PRO A 124 -10.52 -4.32 0.05
CA PRO A 124 -10.35 -3.33 -1.00
C PRO A 124 -9.15 -2.40 -0.83
N LEU A 125 -8.87 -1.90 0.39
CA LEU A 125 -7.71 -1.03 0.59
C LEU A 125 -6.36 -1.74 0.38
N ARG A 126 -6.24 -3.01 0.82
CA ARG A 126 -5.03 -3.81 0.65
C ARG A 126 -4.81 -4.17 -0.83
N GLU A 127 -5.89 -4.46 -1.55
CA GLU A 127 -5.82 -4.73 -2.98
C GLU A 127 -5.45 -3.49 -3.78
N LEU A 128 -6.02 -2.33 -3.42
CA LEU A 128 -5.65 -1.07 -4.04
C LEU A 128 -4.14 -0.80 -3.87
N HIS A 129 -3.60 -1.08 -2.67
CA HIS A 129 -2.16 -1.01 -2.42
C HIS A 129 -1.35 -1.94 -3.34
N ARG A 130 -1.76 -3.20 -3.52
CA ARG A 130 -1.12 -4.12 -4.48
C ARG A 130 -1.18 -3.57 -5.91
N ALA A 131 -2.36 -3.12 -6.36
CA ALA A 131 -2.54 -2.58 -7.70
C ALA A 131 -1.64 -1.37 -7.97
N ALA A 132 -1.44 -0.50 -6.98
CA ALA A 132 -0.47 0.59 -7.12
C ALA A 132 0.98 0.10 -7.24
N HIS A 133 1.35 -0.99 -6.56
CA HIS A 133 2.66 -1.61 -6.77
C HIS A 133 2.81 -2.29 -8.13
N VAL A 134 1.74 -2.77 -8.77
CA VAL A 134 1.78 -3.22 -10.17
C VAL A 134 2.08 -2.04 -11.10
N GLU A 135 1.41 -0.91 -10.89
CA GLU A 135 1.57 0.29 -11.74
C GLU A 135 2.90 1.03 -11.53
N LEU A 136 3.33 1.19 -10.27
CA LEU A 136 4.49 2.03 -9.90
C LEU A 136 5.73 1.22 -9.53
N GLY A 137 5.62 -0.09 -9.35
CA GLY A 137 6.70 -0.93 -8.86
C GLY A 137 7.20 -0.46 -7.47
N PRO A 138 8.52 -0.28 -7.29
CA PRO A 138 9.10 0.22 -6.03
C PRO A 138 8.77 1.69 -5.69
N LEU A 139 8.12 2.44 -6.58
CA LEU A 139 7.78 3.85 -6.38
C LEU A 139 6.41 4.06 -5.73
N ALA A 140 5.63 3.00 -5.51
CA ALA A 140 4.34 3.10 -4.82
C ALA A 140 4.52 3.64 -3.39
#